data_AF-A0A0F9NCJ0-F1
#
_entry.id   AF-A0A0F9NCJ0-F1
#
_cell.length_a   1.000
_cell.length_b   1.000
_cell.length_c   1.000
_cell.angle_alpha   90.00
_cell.angle_beta   90.00
_cell.angle_gamma   90.00
#
_symmetry.space_group_name_H-M   'P 1'
#
loop_
_entity.id
_entity.type
_entity.pdbx_description
1 polymer ?
#
loop_
_entity_poly.entity_id
_entity_poly.type
_entity_poly.pdbx_seq_one_letter_code
_entity_poly.pdbx_strand_id
1 'polypeptide(L)'
;MSPTQVYSCPKHGELDYYFSWEDEVTETVPCSECSVDSVHILKAPSGGAHFARTWNEKANDYRRDPYTQARAQIEQVYNEQRDQGKHPTKITEEGIQVAAREIDKDNKGLNKKRDPIKEQVKHARQASK
;
A
#
# COMPACT_ATOMS: atom_id res chain seq x y z
N MET A 1 -23.97 -18.28 3.32
CA MET A 1 -23.86 -17.25 2.27
C MET A 1 -23.63 -17.99 0.97
N SER A 2 -24.57 -17.95 0.03
CA SER A 2 -24.46 -18.59 -1.29
C SER A 2 -23.58 -17.73 -2.21
N PRO A 3 -22.75 -18.34 -3.07
CA PRO A 3 -22.00 -17.58 -4.05
C PRO A 3 -22.96 -16.97 -5.09
N THR A 4 -22.90 -15.65 -5.25
CA THR A 4 -23.59 -14.94 -6.33
C THR A 4 -22.70 -14.94 -7.56
N GLN A 5 -23.23 -15.38 -8.69
CA GLN A 5 -22.57 -15.40 -9.98
C GLN A 5 -23.22 -14.38 -10.91
N VAL A 6 -22.43 -13.63 -11.67
CA VAL A 6 -22.94 -12.58 -12.56
C VAL A 6 -22.95 -13.12 -13.99
N TYR A 7 -24.08 -12.96 -14.68
CA TYR A 7 -24.23 -13.29 -16.10
C TYR A 7 -24.66 -12.05 -16.88
N SER A 8 -24.24 -11.93 -18.13
CA SER A 8 -24.66 -10.84 -19.01
C SER A 8 -25.53 -11.35 -20.14
N CYS A 9 -26.77 -10.84 -20.17
CA CYS A 9 -27.70 -11.01 -21.26
C CYS A 9 -27.54 -9.83 -22.24
N PRO A 10 -27.43 -10.09 -23.55
CA PRO A 10 -27.28 -9.02 -24.55
C PRO A 10 -28.47 -8.06 -24.65
N LYS A 11 -29.66 -8.46 -24.14
CA LYS A 11 -30.88 -7.63 -24.19
C LYS A 11 -31.16 -6.89 -22.89
N HIS A 12 -30.93 -7.55 -21.75
CA HIS A 12 -31.35 -7.04 -20.43
C HIS A 12 -30.18 -6.61 -19.54
N GLY A 13 -28.94 -6.83 -19.99
CA GLY A 13 -27.75 -6.46 -19.24
C GLY A 13 -27.36 -7.52 -18.21
N GLU A 14 -26.83 -7.07 -17.08
CA GLU A 14 -26.25 -7.94 -16.07
C GLU A 14 -27.31 -8.48 -15.10
N LEU A 15 -27.19 -9.77 -14.78
CA LEU A 15 -28.12 -10.53 -13.97
C LEU A 15 -27.34 -11.31 -12.91
N ASP A 16 -27.78 -11.21 -11.67
CA ASP A 16 -27.18 -11.92 -10.53
C ASP A 16 -27.93 -13.22 -10.29
N TYR A 17 -27.22 -14.35 -10.40
CA TYR A 17 -27.73 -15.68 -10.14
C TYR A 17 -27.17 -16.21 -8.83
N TYR A 18 -28.05 -16.74 -7.98
CA TYR A 18 -27.67 -17.39 -6.73
C TYR A 18 -27.54 -18.89 -6.97
N PHE A 19 -26.33 -19.41 -6.81
CA PHE A 19 -26.08 -20.85 -6.88
C PHE A 19 -25.93 -21.42 -5.47
N SER A 20 -26.32 -22.68 -5.27
CA SER A 20 -25.90 -23.40 -4.07
C SER A 20 -24.41 -23.75 -4.19
N TRP A 21 -23.79 -24.15 -3.08
CA TRP A 21 -22.39 -24.58 -3.08
C TRP A 21 -22.16 -25.90 -3.83
N GLU A 22 -23.23 -26.67 -4.06
CA GLU A 22 -23.20 -27.97 -4.74
C GLU A 22 -23.49 -27.83 -6.24
N ASP A 23 -24.02 -26.68 -6.67
CA ASP A 23 -24.34 -26.43 -8.07
C ASP A 23 -23.09 -26.07 -8.87
N GLU A 24 -22.96 -26.68 -10.05
CA GLU A 24 -21.92 -26.34 -11.01
C GLU A 24 -22.24 -25.01 -11.71
N VAL A 25 -21.29 -24.08 -11.67
CA VAL A 25 -21.39 -22.80 -12.38
C VAL A 25 -21.09 -23.05 -13.84
N THR A 26 -22.10 -22.88 -14.70
CA THR A 26 -21.98 -23.10 -16.15
C THR A 26 -21.51 -21.83 -16.86
N GLU A 27 -20.85 -21.96 -18.02
CA GLU A 27 -20.40 -20.79 -18.78
C GLU A 27 -21.57 -19.97 -19.36
N THR A 28 -22.71 -20.61 -19.59
CA THR A 28 -23.90 -20.00 -20.18
C THR A 28 -25.17 -20.46 -19.48
N VAL A 29 -26.06 -19.52 -19.16
CA VAL A 29 -27.37 -19.78 -18.55
C VAL A 29 -28.44 -19.04 -19.36
N PRO A 30 -29.62 -19.65 -19.63
CA PRO A 30 -30.70 -18.94 -20.29
C PRO A 30 -31.21 -17.78 -19.42
N CYS A 31 -31.32 -16.60 -20.01
CA CYS A 31 -31.87 -15.42 -19.34
C CYS A 31 -33.33 -15.69 -18.93
N SER A 32 -33.67 -15.40 -17.67
CA SER A 32 -35.03 -15.59 -17.14
C SER A 32 -36.10 -14.75 -17.84
N GLU A 33 -35.72 -13.63 -18.45
CA GLU A 33 -36.65 -12.66 -19.05
C GLU A 33 -36.82 -12.80 -20.57
N CYS A 34 -35.78 -13.22 -21.31
CA CYS A 34 -35.87 -13.36 -22.78
C CYS A 34 -35.45 -14.73 -23.32
N SER A 35 -35.06 -15.66 -22.45
CA SER A 35 -34.60 -17.01 -22.82
C SER A 35 -33.42 -17.05 -23.79
N VAL A 36 -32.72 -15.93 -23.99
CA VAL A 36 -31.46 -15.87 -24.73
C VAL A 36 -30.33 -16.28 -23.79
N ASP A 37 -29.35 -17.00 -24.32
CA ASP A 37 -28.18 -17.41 -23.55
C ASP A 37 -27.43 -16.17 -23.02
N SER A 38 -27.24 -16.14 -21.71
CA SER A 38 -26.44 -15.16 -21.00
C SER A 38 -25.09 -15.78 -20.65
N VAL A 39 -24.02 -15.00 -20.82
CA VAL A 39 -22.64 -15.46 -20.62
C VAL A 39 -22.18 -15.13 -19.21
N HIS A 40 -21.55 -16.07 -18.54
CA HIS A 40 -20.96 -15.85 -17.21
C HIS A 40 -19.84 -14.81 -17.28
N ILE A 41 -19.87 -13.83 -16.37
CA ILE A 41 -18.85 -12.79 -16.27
C ILE A 41 -18.18 -12.87 -14.90
N LEU A 42 -16.85 -13.01 -14.93
CA LEU A 42 -16.02 -12.86 -13.74
C LEU A 42 -15.85 -11.37 -13.43
N LYS A 43 -16.74 -10.84 -12.59
CA LYS A 43 -16.51 -9.54 -11.95
C LYS A 43 -15.65 -9.72 -10.71
N ALA A 44 -14.67 -8.84 -10.54
CA ALA A 44 -14.04 -8.66 -9.25
C ALA A 44 -15.15 -8.34 -8.24
N PRO A 45 -15.14 -8.94 -7.03
CA PRO A 45 -16.13 -8.62 -6.02
C PRO A 45 -16.18 -7.11 -5.82
N SER A 46 -17.38 -6.56 -5.66
CA SER A 46 -17.69 -5.12 -5.64
C SER A 46 -16.95 -4.31 -4.57
N GLY A 47 -16.15 -4.96 -3.73
CA GLY A 47 -15.06 -4.32 -2.98
C GLY A 47 -13.75 -4.70 -3.66
N GLY A 48 -13.25 -3.84 -4.55
CA GLY A 48 -11.92 -3.99 -5.14
C GLY A 48 -10.94 -4.39 -4.05
N ALA A 49 -10.10 -5.39 -4.31
CA ALA A 49 -9.20 -5.94 -3.31
C ALA A 49 -8.42 -4.80 -2.64
N HIS A 50 -8.83 -4.43 -1.43
CA HIS A 50 -8.08 -3.55 -0.58
C HIS A 50 -6.91 -4.39 -0.07
N PHE A 51 -5.89 -4.51 -0.90
CA PHE A 51 -4.60 -5.00 -0.46
C PHE A 51 -4.15 -4.02 0.61
N ALA A 52 -4.34 -4.41 1.88
CA ALA A 52 -3.79 -3.71 3.01
C ALA A 52 -2.28 -3.67 2.79
N ARG A 53 -1.77 -2.52 2.34
CA ARG A 53 -0.35 -2.34 2.07
C ARG A 53 0.42 -2.83 3.27
N THR A 54 1.31 -3.79 3.03
CA THR A 54 2.15 -4.38 4.06
C THR A 54 3.07 -3.31 4.63
N TRP A 55 3.55 -3.50 5.86
CA TRP A 55 4.43 -2.54 6.55
C TRP A 55 5.61 -2.06 5.68
N ASN A 56 6.16 -2.94 4.84
CA ASN A 56 7.26 -2.63 3.91
C ASN A 56 6.86 -1.62 2.83
N GLU A 57 5.63 -1.66 2.32
CA GLU A 57 5.15 -0.70 1.31
C GLU A 57 4.94 0.68 1.95
N LYS A 58 4.45 0.73 3.19
CA LYS A 58 4.37 1.98 3.97
C LYS A 58 5.75 2.55 4.27
N ALA A 59 6.74 1.71 4.61
CA ALA A 59 8.10 2.16 4.92
C ALA A 59 8.78 2.88 3.74
N ASN A 60 8.49 2.49 2.51
CA ASN A 60 9.00 3.17 1.32
C ASN A 60 8.31 4.53 1.05
N ASP A 61 7.00 4.64 1.32
CA ASP A 61 6.29 5.91 1.24
C ASP A 61 6.73 6.88 2.34
N TYR A 62 6.97 6.39 3.57
CA TYR A 62 7.60 7.19 4.63
C TYR A 62 8.99 7.69 4.22
N ARG A 63 9.81 6.86 3.55
CA ARG A 63 11.14 7.27 3.08
C ARG A 63 11.13 8.40 2.04
N ARG A 64 10.04 8.58 1.29
CA ARG A 64 9.97 9.58 0.20
C ARG A 64 9.75 11.01 0.67
N ASP A 65 9.14 11.21 1.84
CA ASP A 65 8.80 12.54 2.31
C ASP A 65 9.39 12.84 3.71
N PRO A 66 10.40 13.72 3.80
CA PRO A 66 10.98 14.16 5.07
C PRO A 66 9.95 14.73 6.05
N TYR A 67 8.89 15.36 5.54
CA TYR A 67 7.83 15.91 6.40
C TYR A 67 7.03 14.81 7.08
N THR A 68 6.63 13.80 6.32
CA THR A 68 5.92 12.63 6.87
C THR A 68 6.79 11.83 7.85
N GLN A 69 8.12 11.76 7.63
CA GLN A 69 9.04 11.16 8.62
C GLN A 69 9.12 11.95 9.92
N ALA A 70 9.29 13.28 9.82
CA ALA A 70 9.35 14.15 10.99
C ALA A 70 8.08 14.07 11.82
N ARG A 71 6.91 14.08 11.14
CA ARG A 71 5.61 13.97 11.80
C ARG A 71 5.48 12.65 12.56
N ALA A 72 5.83 11.52 11.93
CA ALA A 72 5.75 10.21 12.56
C ALA A 72 6.67 10.10 13.78
N GLN A 73 7.90 10.62 13.69
CA GLN A 73 8.85 10.62 14.82
C GLN A 73 8.33 11.46 16.00
N ILE A 74 7.83 12.66 15.74
CA ILE A 74 7.33 13.55 16.79
C ILE A 74 6.06 12.96 17.43
N GLU A 75 5.17 12.37 16.64
CA GLU A 75 3.95 11.73 17.11
C GLU A 75 4.25 10.49 17.98
N GLN A 76 5.26 9.69 17.61
CA GLN A 76 5.72 8.58 18.44
C GLN A 76 6.25 9.07 19.80
N VAL A 77 7.10 10.09 19.80
CA VAL A 77 7.65 10.67 21.04
C VAL A 77 6.55 11.26 21.92
N TYR A 78 5.55 11.92 21.32
CA TYR A 78 4.40 12.45 22.04
C TYR A 78 3.61 11.33 22.74
N ASN A 79 3.28 10.25 22.02
CA ASN A 79 2.54 9.13 22.59
C ASN A 79 3.34 8.42 23.69
N GLU A 80 4.64 8.22 23.50
CA GLU A 80 5.49 7.59 24.51
C GLU A 80 5.58 8.42 25.80
N GLN A 81 5.66 9.75 25.68
CA GLN A 81 5.63 10.64 26.85
C GLN A 81 4.27 10.61 27.56
N ARG A 82 3.17 10.52 26.80
CA ARG A 82 1.83 10.38 27.36
C ARG A 82 1.65 9.05 28.09
N ASP A 83 2.16 7.96 27.53
CA ASP A 83 2.10 6.63 28.14
C ASP A 83 2.99 6.53 29.39
N GLN A 84 4.08 7.31 29.45
CA GLN A 84 4.89 7.49 30.66
C GLN A 84 4.22 8.39 31.73
N GLY A 85 2.98 8.84 31.51
CA GLY A 85 2.24 9.72 32.43
C GLY A 85 2.74 11.16 32.47
N LYS A 86 3.57 11.58 31.51
CA LYS A 86 3.97 12.99 31.36
C LYS A 86 2.91 13.73 30.55
N HIS A 87 2.87 15.06 30.70
CA HIS A 87 2.06 15.93 29.86
C HIS A 87 2.93 16.50 28.74
N PRO A 88 3.10 15.79 27.61
CA PRO A 88 3.89 16.29 26.49
C PRO A 88 3.30 17.58 25.94
N THR A 89 4.18 18.51 25.56
CA THR A 89 3.80 19.73 24.86
C THR A 89 3.12 19.40 23.54
N LYS A 90 2.12 20.20 23.17
CA LYS A 90 1.36 20.01 21.93
C LYS A 90 2.32 20.12 20.74
N ILE A 91 2.22 19.17 19.82
CA ILE A 91 3.02 19.16 18.59
C ILE A 91 2.70 20.45 17.80
N THR A 92 3.72 21.28 17.56
CA THR A 92 3.60 22.49 16.73
C THR A 92 4.06 22.20 15.31
N GLU A 93 3.40 22.83 14.34
CA GLU A 93 3.71 22.64 12.93
C GLU A 93 5.12 23.16 12.57
N GLU A 94 5.56 24.22 13.23
CA GLU A 94 6.92 24.76 13.11
C GLU A 94 7.98 23.73 13.54
N GLY A 95 7.73 22.99 14.61
CA GLY A 95 8.63 21.93 15.07
C GLY A 95 8.75 20.78 14.08
N ILE A 96 7.64 20.39 13.44
CA ILE A 96 7.63 19.38 12.37
C ILE A 96 8.45 19.85 11.18
N GLN A 97 8.32 21.11 10.77
CA GLN A 97 9.07 21.65 9.63
C GLN A 97 10.58 21.75 9.91
N VAL A 98 10.99 22.08 11.13
CA VAL A 98 12.41 22.10 11.53
C VAL A 98 13.00 20.69 11.48
N ALA A 99 12.34 19.71 12.09
CA ALA A 99 12.76 18.31 12.04
C ALA A 99 12.78 17.76 10.60
N ALA A 100 11.79 18.12 9.77
CA ALA A 100 11.75 17.72 8.37
C ALA A 100 12.95 18.27 7.57
N ARG A 101 13.37 19.52 7.85
CA ARG A 101 14.56 20.13 7.22
C ARG A 101 15.85 19.44 7.66
N GLU A 102 15.95 18.96 8.89
CA GLU A 102 17.12 18.20 9.36
C GLU A 102 17.18 16.83 8.70
N ILE A 103 16.06 16.12 8.62
CA ILE A 103 15.96 14.83 7.91
C ILE A 103 16.30 14.97 6.43
N ASP A 104 15.83 16.04 5.76
CA ASP A 104 16.17 16.33 4.36
C ASP A 104 17.68 16.59 4.17
N LYS A 105 18.32 17.31 5.11
CA LYS A 105 19.77 17.53 5.09
C LYS A 105 20.55 16.22 5.26
N ASP A 106 20.14 15.36 6.18
CA ASP A 106 20.80 14.08 6.42
C ASP A 106 20.64 13.12 5.23
N ASN A 107 19.44 13.08 4.63
CA ASN A 107 19.18 12.33 3.41
C ASN A 107 20.04 12.81 2.23
N LYS A 108 20.23 14.13 2.09
CA LYS A 108 21.12 14.72 1.07
C LYS A 108 22.60 14.52 1.37
N GLY A 109 22.99 14.48 2.64
CA GLY A 109 24.37 14.27 3.10
C GLY A 109 24.87 12.85 2.90
N LEU A 110 24.00 11.84 3.06
CA LEU A 110 24.34 10.43 2.84
C LEU A 110 24.72 10.11 1.38
N ASN A 111 24.15 10.84 0.41
CA ASN A 111 24.50 10.69 -1.01
C ASN A 111 25.90 11.20 -1.38
N LYS A 112 26.58 11.96 -0.51
CA LYS A 112 27.94 12.48 -0.80
C LYS A 112 29.08 11.58 -0.32
N LYS A 113 28.82 10.57 0.51
CA LYS A 113 29.90 9.81 1.21
C LYS A 113 30.15 8.39 0.72
N ARG A 114 29.43 7.88 -0.27
CA ARG A 114 29.67 6.52 -0.78
C ARG A 114 29.70 6.52 -2.31
N ASP A 115 30.88 6.78 -2.86
CA ASP A 115 31.28 6.21 -4.14
C ASP A 115 31.88 4.82 -3.85
N PRO A 116 31.09 3.73 -3.81
CA PRO A 116 31.61 2.39 -3.49
C PRO A 116 32.72 1.94 -4.45
N ILE A 117 32.75 2.51 -5.66
CA ILE A 117 33.76 2.23 -6.69
C ILE A 117 35.14 2.77 -6.27
N LYS A 118 35.23 3.94 -5.63
CA LYS A 118 36.52 4.52 -5.24
C LYS A 118 37.17 3.78 -4.08
N GLU A 119 36.37 3.19 -3.19
CA GLU A 119 36.85 2.43 -2.03
C GLU A 119 37.36 1.04 -2.44
N GLN A 120 36.66 0.35 -3.35
CA GLN A 120 37.10 -0.95 -3.89
C GLN A 120 38.41 -0.86 -4.70
N VAL A 121 38.59 0.20 -5.52
CA VAL A 121 39.82 0.39 -6.30
C VAL A 121 41.05 0.66 -5.40
N LYS A 122 40.84 1.25 -4.21
CA LYS A 122 41.91 1.52 -3.24
C LYS A 122 42.41 0.22 -2.58
N HIS A 123 41.49 -0.66 -2.20
CA HIS A 123 41.83 -1.97 -1.62
C HIS A 123 42.47 -2.91 -2.65
N ALA A 124 42.02 -2.91 -3.91
CA ALA A 124 42.61 -3.72 -4.97
C ALA A 124 44.08 -3.33 -5.27
N ARG A 125 44.42 -2.03 -5.19
CA ARG A 125 45.80 -1.54 -5.37
C ARG A 125 46.73 -1.84 -4.19
N GLN A 126 46.21 -2.00 -2.98
CA GLN A 126 47.00 -2.33 -1.79
C GLN A 126 47.30 -3.83 -1.67
N ALA A 127 46.50 -4.70 -2.29
CA ALA A 127 46.71 -6.14 -2.30
C ALA A 127 47.70 -6.63 -3.38
N SER A 128 48.25 -5.73 -4.20
CA SER A 128 49.12 -6.05 -5.35
C SER A 128 50.58 -5.59 -5.16
N LYS A 129 51.04 -5.41 -3.92
CA LYS A 129 52.45 -5.08 -3.59
C LYS A 129 53.00 -6.00 -2.52
#